data_AF-A0A257CE68-F1
#
_entry.id   AF-A0A257CE68-F1
#
_cell.length_a   1.000
_cell.length_b   1.000
_cell.length_c   1.000
_cell.angle_alpha   90.00
_cell.angle_beta   90.00
_cell.angle_gamma   90.00
#
_symmetry.space_group_name_H-M   'P 1'
#
loop_
_entity.id
_entity.type
_entity.pdbx_description
1 polymer ?
#
loop_
_entity_poly.entity_id
_entity_poly.type
_entity_poly.pdbx_seq_one_letter_code
_entity_poly.pdbx_strand_id
1 'polypeptide(L)'
;MKHLNHLGSAVLLALAVFLAVILLLPAMGVAINWTPKTTPHRLLANPFIGWCLVVALAGGLALIRAGTLFQQCVSALVLVGLIFGLALATGLFWDAWLSPMLVLAALPVQRAATDMLKSLVR
;
A
#
# COMPACT_ATOMS: atom_id res chain seq x y z
N MET A 1 6.33 -4.74 22.82
CA MET A 1 5.51 -5.05 21.62
C MET A 1 4.39 -4.01 21.40
N LYS A 2 4.70 -2.70 21.27
CA LYS A 2 3.69 -1.61 21.21
C LYS A 2 3.79 -0.67 19.99
N HIS A 3 4.57 -0.98 18.95
CA HIS A 3 4.95 0.01 17.93
C HIS A 3 4.44 -0.22 16.50
N LEU A 4 3.40 -1.04 16.28
CA LEU A 4 2.85 -1.25 14.93
C LEU A 4 1.88 -0.15 14.44
N ASN A 5 1.63 0.90 15.24
CA ASN A 5 0.54 1.85 14.98
C ASN A 5 0.91 3.33 14.81
N HIS A 6 2.19 3.71 14.75
CA HIS A 6 2.54 5.13 14.96
C HIS A 6 2.16 6.10 13.83
N LEU A 7 1.91 5.61 12.60
CA LEU A 7 1.67 6.47 11.44
C LEU A 7 0.54 5.94 10.56
N GLY A 8 -0.51 5.33 11.11
CA GLY A 8 -1.65 4.85 10.30
C GLY A 8 -1.31 3.76 9.26
N SER A 9 -0.11 3.17 9.36
CA SER A 9 0.45 2.23 8.38
C SER A 9 -0.21 0.85 8.38
N ALA A 10 -1.05 0.55 9.37
CA ALA A 10 -1.78 -0.71 9.48
C ALA A 10 -2.70 -0.96 8.27
N VAL A 11 -3.38 0.08 7.76
CA VAL A 11 -4.28 -0.06 6.59
C VAL A 11 -3.47 -0.35 5.33
N LEU A 12 -2.31 0.28 5.19
CA LEU A 12 -1.38 0.03 4.09
C LEU A 12 -0.81 -1.39 4.11
N LEU A 13 -0.46 -1.86 5.31
CA LEU A 13 0.03 -3.21 5.53
C LEU A 13 -1.07 -4.24 5.22
N ALA A 14 -2.30 -4.00 5.67
CA ALA A 14 -3.44 -4.86 5.37
C ALA A 14 -3.68 -4.96 3.86
N LEU A 15 -3.57 -3.85 3.13
CA LEU A 15 -3.68 -3.85 1.67
C LEU A 15 -2.55 -4.65 1.01
N ALA A 16 -1.31 -4.47 1.44
CA ALA A 16 -0.16 -5.22 0.92
C ALA A 16 -0.31 -6.74 1.17
N VAL A 17 -0.76 -7.13 2.37
CA VAL A 17 -1.03 -8.53 2.72
C VAL A 17 -2.17 -9.10 1.88
N PHE A 18 -3.27 -8.36 1.72
CA PHE A 18 -4.40 -8.79 0.89
C PHE A 18 -3.98 -9.08 -0.56
N LEU A 19 -3.18 -8.19 -1.16
CA LEU A 19 -2.64 -8.37 -2.50
C LEU A 19 -1.73 -9.60 -2.59
N ALA A 20 -0.82 -9.78 -1.63
CA ALA A 20 0.08 -10.93 -1.58
C ALA A 20 -0.71 -12.25 -1.45
N VAL A 21 -1.75 -12.28 -0.61
CA VAL A 21 -2.63 -13.45 -0.46
C VAL A 21 -3.30 -13.80 -1.78
N ILE A 22 -3.88 -12.82 -2.48
CA ILE A 22 -4.52 -13.05 -3.78
C ILE A 22 -3.53 -13.67 -4.78
N LEU A 23 -2.30 -13.13 -4.84
CA LEU A 23 -1.26 -13.60 -5.76
C LEU A 23 -0.73 -15.00 -5.40
N LEU A 24 -0.81 -15.42 -4.13
CA LEU A 24 -0.37 -16.73 -3.67
C LEU A 24 -1.43 -17.82 -3.78
N LEU A 25 -2.73 -17.48 -3.88
CA LEU A 25 -3.83 -18.45 -4.01
C LEU A 25 -3.59 -19.54 -5.08
N PRO A 26 -3.12 -19.24 -6.31
CA PRO A 26 -2.85 -20.26 -7.31
C PRO A 26 -1.72 -21.21 -6.90
N ALA A 27 -0.67 -20.69 -6.25
CA ALA A 27 0.45 -21.49 -5.77
C ALA A 27 0.04 -22.41 -4.61
N MET A 28 -1.03 -22.07 -3.89
CA MET A 28 -1.63 -22.90 -2.85
C MET A 28 -2.65 -23.92 -3.40
N GLY A 29 -2.80 -24.03 -4.72
CA GLY A 29 -3.77 -24.93 -5.36
C GLY A 29 -5.22 -24.48 -5.24
N VAL A 30 -5.46 -23.23 -4.83
CA VAL A 30 -6.81 -22.68 -4.68
C VAL A 30 -7.27 -22.05 -5.99
N ALA A 31 -8.06 -22.81 -6.75
CA ALA A 31 -8.66 -22.35 -8.01
C ALA A 31 -10.02 -21.67 -7.74
N ILE A 32 -10.01 -20.34 -7.64
CA ILE A 32 -11.23 -19.54 -7.59
C ILE A 32 -11.50 -18.97 -8.99
N ASN A 33 -12.69 -19.26 -9.53
CA ASN A 33 -13.14 -18.68 -10.80
C ASN A 33 -13.51 -17.20 -10.60
N TRP A 34 -12.50 -16.33 -10.67
CA TRP A 34 -12.68 -14.89 -10.62
C TRP A 34 -13.27 -14.37 -11.93
N THR A 35 -14.33 -13.57 -11.83
CA THR A 35 -14.92 -12.90 -13.00
C THR A 35 -13.92 -11.94 -13.66
N PRO A 36 -13.86 -11.86 -15.00
CA PRO A 36 -12.82 -11.15 -15.74
C PRO A 36 -12.73 -9.63 -15.53
N LYS A 37 -13.67 -9.05 -14.78
CA LYS A 37 -13.72 -7.61 -14.47
C LYS A 37 -13.32 -7.27 -13.03
N THR A 38 -12.98 -8.24 -12.20
CA THR A 38 -12.61 -7.99 -10.80
C THR A 38 -11.09 -7.85 -10.63
N THR A 39 -10.69 -7.08 -9.61
CA THR A 39 -9.30 -6.87 -9.23
C THR A 39 -8.51 -8.16 -9.04
N PRO A 40 -9.03 -9.21 -8.36
CA PRO A 40 -8.31 -10.49 -8.25
C PRO A 40 -8.02 -11.13 -9.61
N HIS A 41 -8.96 -11.08 -10.57
CA HIS A 41 -8.71 -11.60 -11.91
C HIS A 41 -7.59 -10.83 -12.62
N ARG A 42 -7.59 -9.50 -12.55
CA ARG A 42 -6.56 -8.65 -13.17
C ARG A 42 -5.18 -8.84 -12.55
N LEU A 43 -5.12 -9.04 -11.23
CA LEU A 43 -3.91 -9.39 -10.47
C LEU A 43 -3.35 -10.74 -10.91
N LEU A 44 -4.19 -11.75 -11.04
CA LEU A 44 -3.78 -13.08 -11.47
C LEU A 44 -3.41 -13.15 -12.95
N ALA A 45 -4.04 -12.33 -13.79
CA ALA A 45 -3.68 -12.21 -15.21
C ALA A 45 -2.33 -11.51 -15.42
N ASN A 46 -1.94 -10.60 -14.52
CA ASN A 46 -0.66 -9.87 -14.57
C ASN A 46 0.03 -9.90 -13.19
N PRO A 47 0.52 -11.07 -12.76
CA PRO A 47 1.03 -11.27 -11.40
C PRO A 47 2.27 -10.43 -11.11
N PHE A 48 3.08 -10.12 -12.14
CA PHE A 48 4.25 -9.26 -12.01
C PHE A 48 3.89 -7.86 -11.49
N ILE A 49 2.84 -7.24 -12.04
CA ILE A 49 2.39 -5.91 -11.61
C ILE A 49 1.91 -5.96 -10.16
N GLY A 50 1.18 -7.02 -9.78
CA GLY A 50 0.74 -7.25 -8.41
C GLY A 50 1.90 -7.37 -7.43
N TRP A 51 2.92 -8.18 -7.76
CA TRP A 51 4.10 -8.36 -6.91
C TRP A 51 4.94 -7.08 -6.81
N CYS A 52 5.10 -6.32 -7.90
CA CYS A 52 5.74 -5.01 -7.85
C CYS A 52 5.03 -4.07 -6.87
N LEU A 53 3.69 -4.06 -6.86
CA LEU A 53 2.90 -3.26 -5.93
C LEU A 53 3.13 -3.69 -4.47
N VAL A 54 3.11 -5.01 -4.20
CA VAL A 54 3.40 -5.57 -2.87
C VAL A 54 4.79 -5.17 -2.39
N VAL A 55 5.81 -5.31 -3.24
CA VAL A 55 7.19 -4.94 -2.91
C VAL A 55 7.32 -3.44 -2.67
N ALA A 56 6.70 -2.59 -3.48
CA ALA A 56 6.71 -1.15 -3.30
C ALA A 56 6.07 -0.72 -1.97
N LEU A 57 4.91 -1.29 -1.63
CA LEU A 57 4.21 -1.03 -0.37
C LEU A 57 5.02 -1.54 0.84
N ALA A 58 5.53 -2.76 0.78
CA ALA A 58 6.32 -3.36 1.86
C ALA A 58 7.66 -2.63 2.06
N GLY A 59 8.36 -2.30 0.98
CA GLY A 59 9.61 -1.53 1.01
C GLY A 59 9.40 -0.13 1.57
N GLY A 60 8.34 0.56 1.13
CA GLY A 60 7.93 1.84 1.70
C GLY A 60 7.65 1.78 3.20
N LEU A 61 6.90 0.76 3.64
CA LEU A 61 6.62 0.53 5.06
C LEU A 61 7.88 0.25 5.88
N ALA A 62 8.85 -0.47 5.32
CA ALA A 62 10.13 -0.71 5.96
C ALA A 62 10.94 0.60 6.11
N LEU A 63 10.94 1.45 5.08
CA LEU A 63 11.62 2.75 5.10
C LEU A 63 11.02 3.72 6.14
N ILE A 64 9.70 3.69 6.34
CA ILE A 64 9.03 4.48 7.39
C ILE A 64 9.51 4.11 8.80
N ARG A 65 9.99 2.88 9.01
CA ARG A 65 10.46 2.42 10.32
C ARG A 65 11.92 2.75 10.61
N ALA A 66 12.65 3.28 9.63
CA ALA A 66 14.07 3.58 9.77
C ALA A 66 14.31 5.06 10.14
N GLY A 67 15.31 5.30 10.98
CA GLY A 67 15.81 6.65 11.27
C GLY A 67 15.07 7.40 12.38
N THR A 68 15.32 8.71 12.44
CA THR A 68 14.75 9.62 13.45
C THR A 68 13.28 9.92 13.19
N LEU A 69 12.52 10.36 14.21
CA LEU A 69 11.09 10.68 14.06
C LEU A 69 10.78 11.63 12.90
N PHE A 70 11.64 12.63 12.67
CA PHE A 70 11.51 13.53 11.52
C PHE A 70 11.69 12.79 10.19
N GLN A 71 12.72 11.93 10.08
CA GLN A 71 12.94 11.11 8.88
C GLN A 71 11.77 10.16 8.61
N GLN A 72 11.18 9.58 9.66
CA GLN A 72 10.00 8.70 9.54
C GLN A 72 8.78 9.45 9.02
N CYS A 73 8.56 10.70 9.45
CA CYS A 73 7.46 11.53 8.94
C CYS A 73 7.67 11.93 7.48
N VAL A 74 8.89 12.32 7.11
CA VAL A 74 9.23 12.69 5.73
C VAL A 74 9.10 11.48 4.80
N SER A 75 9.66 10.32 5.19
CA SER A 75 9.56 9.09 4.40
C SER A 75 8.12 8.61 4.25
N ALA A 76 7.28 8.79 5.29
CA ALA A 76 5.85 8.49 5.21
C ALA A 76 5.12 9.40 4.21
N LEU A 77 5.40 10.70 4.20
CA LEU A 77 4.79 11.63 3.23
C LEU A 77 5.26 11.35 1.79
N VAL A 78 6.53 11.03 1.59
CA VAL A 78 7.07 10.61 0.29
C VAL A 78 6.38 9.33 -0.19
N LEU A 79 6.21 8.34 0.70
CA LEU A 79 5.50 7.11 0.38
C LEU A 79 4.04 7.37 -0.02
N VAL A 80 3.33 8.24 0.71
CA VAL A 80 1.95 8.63 0.35
C VAL A 80 1.90 9.23 -1.05
N GLY A 81 2.82 10.14 -1.39
CA GLY A 81 2.91 10.72 -2.73
C GLY A 81 3.12 9.67 -3.81
N LEU A 82 4.02 8.71 -3.55
CA LEU A 82 4.26 7.58 -4.45
C LEU A 82 3.03 6.70 -4.62
N ILE A 83 2.30 6.41 -3.54
CA ILE A 83 1.06 5.61 -3.60
C ILE A 83 -0.02 6.34 -4.38
N PHE A 84 -0.16 7.65 -4.26
CA PHE A 84 -1.11 8.42 -5.06
C PHE A 84 -0.76 8.38 -6.55
N GLY A 85 0.54 8.48 -6.89
CA GLY A 85 1.01 8.29 -8.26
C GLY A 85 0.69 6.89 -8.80
N LEU A 86 0.96 5.85 -7.99
CA LEU A 86 0.60 4.47 -8.32
C LEU A 86 -0.91 4.28 -8.46
N ALA A 87 -1.72 4.92 -7.62
CA ALA A 87 -3.18 4.85 -7.68
C ALA A 87 -3.71 5.47 -8.98
N LEU A 88 -3.15 6.60 -9.43
CA LEU A 88 -3.50 7.22 -10.71
C LEU A 88 -3.09 6.34 -11.89
N ALA A 89 -1.84 5.88 -11.92
CA ALA A 89 -1.34 5.01 -12.99
C ALA A 89 -2.15 3.71 -13.07
N THR A 90 -2.43 3.10 -11.92
CA THR A 90 -3.24 1.88 -11.85
C THR A 90 -4.67 2.16 -12.32
N GLY A 91 -5.30 3.24 -11.84
CA GLY A 91 -6.67 3.57 -12.21
C GLY A 91 -6.87 3.84 -13.70
N LEU A 92 -5.91 4.51 -14.33
CA LEU A 92 -5.98 4.88 -15.74
C LEU A 92 -5.65 3.71 -16.68
N PHE A 93 -4.68 2.88 -16.32
CA PHE A 93 -4.10 1.91 -17.27
C PHE A 93 -4.38 0.44 -16.93
N TRP A 94 -4.75 0.11 -15.69
CA TRP A 94 -4.80 -1.30 -15.27
C TRP A 94 -6.04 -1.69 -14.46
N ASP A 95 -6.34 -1.03 -13.36
CA ASP A 95 -7.48 -1.32 -12.50
C ASP A 95 -8.05 -0.07 -11.80
N ALA A 96 -9.23 0.35 -12.26
CA ALA A 96 -9.98 1.48 -11.70
C ALA A 96 -10.43 1.25 -10.25
N TRP A 97 -10.61 0.00 -9.81
CA TRP A 97 -11.06 -0.33 -8.45
C TRP A 97 -9.91 -0.37 -7.45
N LEU A 98 -8.69 -0.68 -7.90
CA LEU A 98 -7.50 -0.67 -7.05
C LEU A 98 -7.08 0.76 -6.69
N SER A 99 -7.34 1.73 -7.58
CA SER A 99 -7.05 3.15 -7.38
C SER A 99 -7.65 3.73 -6.08
N PRO A 100 -8.99 3.69 -5.85
CA PRO A 100 -9.56 4.20 -4.61
C PRO A 100 -9.10 3.42 -3.37
N MET A 101 -8.83 2.12 -3.48
CA MET A 101 -8.28 1.33 -2.37
C MET A 101 -6.90 1.83 -1.93
N LEU A 102 -6.01 2.11 -2.89
CA LEU A 102 -4.67 2.65 -2.62
C LEU A 102 -4.73 4.04 -1.97
N VAL A 103 -5.58 4.93 -2.50
CA VAL A 103 -5.76 6.27 -1.93
C VAL A 103 -6.28 6.20 -0.50
N LEU A 104 -7.35 5.43 -0.27
CA LEU A 104 -7.94 5.27 1.06
C LEU A 104 -6.95 4.64 2.06
N ALA A 105 -6.10 3.72 1.61
CA ALA A 105 -5.08 3.11 2.46
C ALA A 105 -3.95 4.07 2.86
N ALA A 106 -3.64 5.06 2.00
CA ALA A 106 -2.59 6.04 2.25
C ALA A 106 -3.05 7.25 3.09
N LEU A 107 -4.35 7.58 3.09
CA LEU A 107 -4.89 8.73 3.86
C LEU A 107 -4.57 8.70 5.38
N PRO A 108 -4.69 7.56 6.10
CA PRO A 108 -4.32 7.50 7.51
C PRO A 108 -2.84 7.81 7.73
N VAL A 109 -1.97 7.36 6.80
CA VAL A 109 -0.53 7.63 6.84
C VAL A 109 -0.24 9.11 6.63
N GLN A 110 -0.91 9.72 5.66
CA GLN A 110 -0.78 11.15 5.40
C GLN A 110 -1.17 12.00 6.61
N ARG A 111 -2.33 11.70 7.22
CA ARG A 111 -2.83 12.44 8.39
C ARG A 111 -1.87 12.30 9.57
N ALA A 112 -1.53 11.06 9.94
CA ALA A 112 -0.65 10.81 11.08
C ALA A 112 0.74 11.43 10.91
N ALA A 113 1.34 11.32 9.71
CA ALA A 113 2.64 11.92 9.43
C ALA A 113 2.61 13.45 9.46
N THR A 114 1.54 14.06 8.95
CA THR A 114 1.38 15.53 8.95
C THR A 114 1.19 16.07 10.37
N ASP A 115 0.37 15.42 11.19
CA ASP A 115 0.11 15.86 12.56
C ASP A 115 1.35 15.70 13.44
N MET A 116 2.06 14.58 13.29
CA MET A 116 3.34 14.36 13.99
C MET A 116 4.39 15.39 13.57
N LEU A 117 4.53 15.67 12.27
CA LEU A 117 5.47 16.67 11.76
C LEU A 117 5.17 18.07 12.31
N LYS A 118 3.89 18.48 12.35
CA LYS A 118 3.48 19.76 12.94
C LYS A 118 3.85 19.87 14.41
N SER A 119 3.75 18.77 15.16
CA SER A 119 4.10 18.74 16.58
C SER A 119 5.60 18.87 16.84
N LEU A 120 6.44 18.44 15.90
CA LEU A 120 7.91 18.50 16.00
C LEU A 120 8.50 19.86 15.59
N VAL A 121 7.74 20.68 14.85
CA VAL A 121 8.16 22.00 14.37
C VAL A 121 7.74 23.12 15.33
N ARG A 122 6.85 22.82 16.29
CA ARG A 122 6.48 23.73 17.39
C ARG A 122 7.42 23.55 18.57
#